data_AF-A0A7X2L494-F1
#
_entry.id   AF-A0A7X2L494-F1
#
_cell.length_a   1.000
_cell.length_b   1.000
_cell.length_c   1.000
_cell.angle_alpha   90.00
_cell.angle_beta   90.00
_cell.angle_gamma   90.00
#
_symmetry.space_group_name_H-M   'P 1'
#
loop_
_entity.id
_entity.type
_entity.pdbx_description
1 polymer ?
#
loop_
_entity_poly.entity_id
_entity_poly.type
_entity_poly.pdbx_seq_one_letter_code
_entity_poly.pdbx_strand_id
1 'polypeptide(L)' 'MQVIQKLTVVSNPTRIFEVGTEQDGREIIEIRQVGSEFEDRIHSEFIVTDEDGLMIASIENAPVIVDYKQIAEHDNEK' A
#
# COMPACT_ATOMS: atom_id res chain seq x y z
N MET A 1 -14.03 -4.87 -5.96
CA MET A 1 -12.96 -4.77 -4.93
C MET A 1 -12.27 -3.39 -4.94
N GLN A 2 -11.82 -2.85 -3.80
CA GLN A 2 -10.97 -1.64 -3.72
C GLN A 2 -9.54 -2.04 -3.35
N VAL A 3 -8.55 -1.50 -4.06
CA VAL A 3 -7.12 -1.74 -3.78
C VAL A 3 -6.41 -0.42 -3.56
N ILE A 4 -5.31 -0.41 -2.79
CA ILE A 4 -4.45 0.75 -2.64
C ILE A 4 -3.61 0.87 -3.92
N GLN A 5 -3.80 1.93 -4.68
CA GLN A 5 -3.01 2.21 -5.88
C GLN A 5 -1.75 2.98 -5.54
N LYS A 6 -1.83 3.89 -4.56
CA LYS A 6 -0.73 4.77 -4.17
C LYS A 6 -0.76 5.10 -2.69
N LEU A 7 0.42 5.16 -2.11
CA LEU A 7 0.66 5.55 -0.73
C LEU A 7 1.69 6.68 -0.70
N THR A 8 1.26 7.85 -0.24
CA THR A 8 2.16 8.99 -0.03
C THR A 8 2.45 9.11 1.45
N VAL A 9 3.70 8.87 1.85
CA VAL A 9 4.17 9.09 3.23
C VAL A 9 4.52 10.56 3.39
N VAL A 10 3.83 11.23 4.31
CA VAL A 10 4.01 12.66 4.59
C VAL A 10 5.28 12.85 5.42
N SER A 11 6.42 12.88 4.73
CA SER A 11 7.77 13.03 5.27
C SER A 11 8.56 14.12 4.53
N ASN A 12 9.77 14.43 5.01
CA ASN A 12 10.72 15.32 4.33
C ASN A 12 12.09 14.63 4.11
N PRO A 13 12.44 14.22 2.88
CA PRO A 13 11.63 14.33 1.67
C PRO A 13 10.41 13.40 1.72
N THR A 14 9.36 13.73 0.97
CA THR A 14 8.17 12.89 0.83
C THR A 14 8.55 11.58 0.15
N ARG A 15 7.98 10.46 0.62
CA ARG A 15 8.12 9.16 -0.04
C ARG A 15 6.80 8.75 -0.66
N ILE A 16 6.84 8.25 -1.87
CA ILE A 16 5.68 7.83 -2.64
C ILE A 16 5.91 6.40 -3.08
N PHE A 17 4.91 5.54 -2.85
CA PHE A 17 4.86 4.17 -3.36
C PHE A 17 3.63 4.05 -4.25
N GLU A 18 3.79 3.57 -5.48
CA GLU A 18 2.70 3.46 -6.45
C GLU A 18 2.78 2.11 -7.17
N VAL A 19 1.65 1.38 -7.20
CA VAL A 19 1.60 0.05 -7.82
C VAL A 19 1.91 0.15 -9.32
N GLY A 20 2.81 -0.72 -9.81
CA GLY A 20 3.33 -0.74 -11.17
C GLY A 20 4.51 0.20 -11.40
N THR A 21 5.09 0.79 -10.34
CA THR A 21 6.33 1.57 -10.42
C THR A 21 7.50 0.79 -9.83
N GLU A 22 8.72 1.16 -10.23
CA GLU A 22 9.95 0.54 -9.72
C GLU A 22 10.55 1.36 -8.58
N GLN A 23 10.97 0.68 -7.52
CA GLN A 23 11.73 1.27 -6.43
C GLN A 23 12.92 0.37 -6.07
N ASP A 24 14.12 0.94 -6.09
CA ASP A 24 15.38 0.24 -5.81
C ASP A 24 15.57 -1.05 -6.65
N GLY A 25 15.15 -1.02 -7.93
CA GLY A 25 15.28 -2.15 -8.85
C GLY A 25 14.19 -3.21 -8.71
N ARG A 26 13.14 -2.96 -7.91
CA ARG A 26 12.04 -3.90 -7.66
C ARG A 26 10.71 -3.25 -8.01
N GLU A 27 9.87 -3.95 -8.75
CA GLU A 27 8.53 -3.47 -9.11
C GLU A 27 7.60 -3.56 -7.90
N ILE A 28 6.83 -2.50 -7.64
CA ILE A 28 5.82 -2.49 -6.59
C ILE A 28 4.56 -3.15 -7.14
N ILE A 29 4.24 -4.33 -6.61
CA ILE A 29 3.08 -5.12 -7.04
C ILE A 29 1.88 -4.94 -6.11
N GLU A 30 2.12 -4.80 -4.80
CA GLU A 30 1.05 -4.68 -3.82
C GLU A 30 1.38 -3.65 -2.75
N ILE A 31 0.35 -2.90 -2.32
CA ILE A 31 0.36 -2.09 -1.11
C ILE A 31 -0.83 -2.53 -0.26
N ARG A 32 -0.57 -2.92 0.99
CA ARG A 32 -1.57 -3.51 1.89
C ARG A 32 -1.52 -2.85 3.26
N GLN A 33 -2.69 -2.46 3.78
CA GLN A 33 -2.83 -2.00 5.17
C GLN A 33 -2.93 -3.23 6.07
N VAL A 34 -1.98 -3.35 7.00
CA VAL A 34 -1.90 -4.47 7.96
C VAL A 34 -1.97 -4.01 9.41
N GLY A 35 -2.12 -2.70 9.62
CA GLY A 35 -2.33 -2.10 10.92
C GLY A 35 -3.55 -2.67 11.67
N SER A 36 -3.56 -2.46 12.98
CA SER A 36 -4.61 -2.95 13.88
C SER A 36 -4.98 -1.88 14.89
N GLU A 37 -6.27 -1.79 15.19
CA GLU A 37 -6.80 -0.96 16.28
C GLU A 37 -6.88 -1.81 17.56
N PHE A 38 -6.38 -1.27 18.66
CA PHE A 38 -6.45 -1.85 19.99
C PHE A 38 -7.25 -0.91 20.90
N GLU A 39 -7.70 -1.39 22.05
CA GLU A 39 -8.53 -0.59 22.97
C GLU A 39 -7.86 0.73 23.42
N ASP A 40 -6.53 0.76 23.53
CA ASP A 40 -5.76 1.90 24.04
C ASP A 40 -4.94 2.64 22.97
N ARG A 41 -4.83 2.09 21.75
CA ARG A 41 -3.94 2.63 20.71
C ARG A 41 -4.33 2.16 19.31
N ILE A 42 -3.85 2.89 18.30
CA ILE A 42 -3.90 2.47 16.90
C ILE A 42 -2.48 2.17 16.45
N HIS A 43 -2.25 0.97 15.90
CA HIS A 43 -1.02 0.65 15.16
C HIS A 43 -1.31 0.79 13.68
N SER A 44 -0.77 1.83 13.05
CA SER A 44 -0.90 2.02 11.60
C SER A 44 0.30 1.38 10.92
N GLU A 45 0.06 0.46 9.99
CA GLU A 45 1.12 -0.20 9.23
C GLU A 45 0.66 -0.48 7.80
N PHE A 46 1.55 -0.17 6.86
CA PHE A 46 1.42 -0.50 5.44
C PHE A 46 2.65 -1.27 4.97
N ILE A 47 2.42 -2.37 4.27
CA ILE A 47 3.46 -3.19 3.65
C ILE A 47 3.40 -3.00 2.14
N VAL A 48 4.58 -2.78 1.53
CA VAL A 48 4.80 -2.70 0.09
C VAL A 48 5.62 -3.92 -0.33
N THR A 49 5.16 -4.69 -1.32
CA THR A 49 5.82 -5.93 -1.80
C THR A 49 6.02 -5.96 -3.32
N ASP A 50 6.96 -6.79 -3.76
CA ASP A 50 7.21 -7.11 -5.17
C ASP A 50 6.43 -8.35 -5.66
N GLU A 51 6.75 -8.84 -6.86
CA GLU A 51 6.09 -10.00 -7.48
C GLU A 51 6.28 -11.32 -6.73
N ASP A 52 7.38 -11.47 -6.00
CA ASP A 52 7.70 -12.65 -5.19
C ASP A 52 7.09 -12.55 -3.78
N GLY A 53 6.34 -11.47 -3.49
CA GLY A 53 5.79 -11.18 -2.17
C GLY A 53 6.84 -10.75 -1.16
N LEU A 54 8.05 -10.41 -1.62
CA LEU A 54 9.13 -9.97 -0.77
C LEU A 54 8.94 -8.48 -0.44
N MET A 55 9.13 -8.11 0.83
CA MET A 55 8.93 -6.74 1.30
C MET A 55 9.94 -5.77 0.65
N ILE A 56 9.42 -4.68 0.10
CA ILE A 56 10.18 -3.52 -0.38
C ILE A 56 10.27 -2.49 0.75
N ALA A 57 9.15 -2.19 1.40
CA ALA A 57 9.09 -1.25 2.51
C ALA A 57 7.99 -1.61 3.51
N SER A 58 8.21 -1.25 4.77
CA SER A 58 7.19 -1.15 5.81
C SER A 58 7.07 0.30 6.25
N ILE A 59 5.84 0.81 6.34
CA ILE A 59 5.53 2.16 6.79
C ILE A 59 4.71 2.03 8.08
N GLU A 60 5.34 2.29 9.21
CA GLU A 60 4.74 2.15 10.53
C GLU A 60 4.54 3.51 11.20
N ASN A 61 3.35 3.71 11.74
CA ASN A 61 2.98 4.86 12.59
C ASN A 61 3.35 6.22 11.97
N ALA A 62 3.23 6.33 10.64
CA ALA A 62 3.52 7.54 9.87
C ALA A 62 2.23 8.14 9.29
N PRO A 63 2.14 9.48 9.17
CA PRO A 63 1.05 10.12 8.45
C PRO A 63 1.14 9.77 6.96
N VAL A 64 0.04 9.28 6.39
CA VAL A 64 -0.04 8.88 4.98
C VAL A 64 -1.28 9.45 4.30
N ILE A 65 -1.19 9.65 2.99
CA ILE A 65 -2.33 9.83 2.09
C ILE A 65 -2.44 8.54 1.27
N VAL A 66 -3.63 7.93 1.27
CA VAL A 66 -3.90 6.66 0.59
C VAL A 66 -4.85 6.91 -0.58
N ASP A 67 -4.41 6.61 -1.79
CA ASP A 67 -5.25 6.65 -2.98
C ASP A 67 -5.72 5.24 -3.35
N TYR A 68 -7.03 5.04 -3.32
CA TYR A 68 -7.65 3.78 -3.69
C TYR A 68 -8.05 3.76 -5.16
N LYS A 69 -7.99 2.58 -5.78
CA LYS A 69 -8.57 2.31 -7.10
C LYS A 69 -9.66 1.26 -6.96
N GLN A 70 -10.83 1.56 -7.50
CA GLN A 70 -11.90 0.58 -7.61
C GLN A 70 -11.63 -0.32 -8.81
N ILE A 71 -11.54 -1.62 -8.55
CA ILE A 71 -11.51 -2.64 -9.60
C ILE A 71 -12.96 -3.07 -9.84
N ALA A 72 -13.45 -2.83 -11.05
CA ALA A 72 -14.74 -3.33 -11.48
C ALA A 72 -14.66 -4.86 -11.60
N GLU A 73 -15.51 -5.55 -10.85
CA GLU A 73 -15.76 -6.97 -11.08
C GLU A 73 -16.69 -7.04 -12.28
N HIS A 74 -16.15 -7.47 -13.42
CA HIS A 74 -17.01 -7.87 -14.54
C HIS A 74 -17.49 -9.29 -14.23
N ASP A 75 -18.73 -9.40 -13.77
CA ASP A 75 -19.44 -10.68 -13.72
C ASP A 75 -19.47 -11.23 -15.14
N ASN A 76 -18.60 -12.19 -15.42
CA ASN A 76 -18.61 -12.93 -16.66
C ASN A 76 -19.72 -13.98 -16.54
N GLU A 77 -20.97 -13.53 -16.46
CA GLU A 77 -22.14 -14.39 -16.59
C GLU A 77 -22.20 -14.90 -18.04
N LYS A 78 -21.86 -16.17 -18.22
CA LYS A 78 -22.26 -16.98 -19.37
C LYS A 78 -22.71 -18.36 -18.93
#